data_AF-A0A9R1PTH1-F1
#
_entry.id   AF-A0A9R1PTH1-F1
#
_cell.length_a   1.000
_cell.length_b   1.000
_cell.length_c   1.000
_cell.angle_alpha   90.00
_cell.angle_beta   90.00
_cell.angle_gamma   90.00
#
_symmetry.space_group_name_H-M   'P 1'
#
loop_
_entity.id
_entity.type
_entity.pdbx_description
1 polymer ?
#
loop_
_entity_poly.entity_id
_entity_poly.type
_entity_poly.pdbx_seq_one_letter_code
_entity_poly.pdbx_strand_id
1 'polypeptide(L)'
;MGFNCVRLTWPTFLVTNASYSSLTVEQSFQRLNLTESLAGIRANNPAVVDLKLIDAFKAVVSSLGENNVMVILDNHVSKPGWCCDNSDGNGFFGDGYFEPDVWVDGLTKMATMFAGVPHVVGMSLRNELRGPRQNSNDWYKYMQRGAEAVHAANPRVLVILSGLSFDNDLAFLNSRQVSLSFARKAAFEVHWYSFSNGQEWAAGNPNELHVAVNASSSSSSGSGSGGGMLCLDVGADGQSVVTSPCRCLSADNSCDPESQWFKLVSSTRSVAANSMLAELPVKLVSSKIRSL
;
A
#
# COMPACT_ATOMS: atom_id res chain seq x y z
N MET A 1 -15.74 0.07 -16.32
CA MET A 1 -14.84 -0.60 -15.35
C MET A 1 -15.17 -0.23 -13.90
N GLY A 2 -15.80 0.91 -13.58
CA GLY A 2 -16.43 1.13 -12.26
C GLY A 2 -15.47 1.33 -11.06
N PHE A 3 -14.15 1.29 -11.28
CA PHE A 3 -13.16 1.59 -10.26
C PHE A 3 -13.30 3.02 -9.73
N ASN A 4 -13.20 3.18 -8.41
CA ASN A 4 -13.30 4.46 -7.71
C ASN A 4 -12.08 4.77 -6.82
N CYS A 5 -11.03 3.93 -6.90
CA CYS A 5 -9.81 4.09 -6.11
C CYS A 5 -8.60 3.54 -6.89
N VAL A 6 -7.44 4.16 -6.70
CA VAL A 6 -6.14 3.73 -7.23
C VAL A 6 -5.12 3.64 -6.09
N ARG A 7 -4.41 2.51 -5.98
CA ARG A 7 -3.18 2.39 -5.19
C ARG A 7 -2.02 2.90 -6.06
N LEU A 8 -1.55 4.10 -5.79
CA LEU A 8 -0.56 4.82 -6.62
C LEU A 8 0.81 4.74 -5.96
N THR A 9 1.72 4.04 -6.64
CA THR A 9 3.04 3.70 -6.12
C THR A 9 4.02 4.87 -6.21
N TRP A 10 4.88 5.01 -5.20
CA TRP A 10 5.98 5.98 -5.20
C TRP A 10 7.22 5.41 -4.49
N PRO A 11 8.43 5.74 -4.93
CA PRO A 11 9.65 5.31 -4.27
C PRO A 11 10.17 6.33 -3.25
N THR A 12 10.73 5.89 -2.12
CA THR A 12 11.24 6.78 -1.05
C THR A 12 12.20 7.85 -1.58
N PHE A 13 13.14 7.46 -2.44
CA PHE A 13 14.17 8.37 -2.96
C PHE A 13 13.61 9.47 -3.87
N LEU A 14 12.36 9.36 -4.34
CA LEU A 14 11.69 10.44 -5.07
C LEU A 14 11.66 11.75 -4.28
N VAL A 15 11.52 11.66 -2.95
CA VAL A 15 11.37 12.82 -2.06
C VAL A 15 12.52 12.99 -1.06
N THR A 16 13.44 12.02 -0.99
CA THR A 16 14.58 12.03 -0.05
C THR A 16 15.95 12.11 -0.71
N ASN A 17 16.05 11.90 -2.03
CA ASN A 17 17.35 11.89 -2.73
C ASN A 17 17.36 12.90 -3.89
N ALA A 18 18.26 13.88 -3.79
CA ALA A 18 18.39 14.99 -4.75
C ALA A 18 18.69 14.54 -6.19
N SER A 19 19.35 13.40 -6.38
CA SER A 19 19.63 12.85 -7.71
C SER A 19 18.39 12.36 -8.45
N TYR A 20 17.30 12.11 -7.72
CA TYR A 20 15.99 11.74 -8.27
C TYR A 20 15.00 12.91 -8.22
N SER A 21 14.89 13.60 -7.08
CA SER A 21 13.90 14.66 -6.89
C SER A 21 14.10 15.86 -7.83
N SER A 22 15.33 16.06 -8.32
CA SER A 22 15.67 17.14 -9.26
C SER A 22 15.39 16.79 -10.72
N LEU A 23 15.00 15.55 -11.04
CA LEU A 23 14.77 15.13 -12.43
C LEU A 23 13.42 15.59 -12.94
N THR A 24 13.41 16.01 -14.21
CA THR A 24 12.16 16.09 -14.98
C THR A 24 11.73 14.71 -15.47
N VAL A 25 10.48 14.59 -15.90
CA VAL A 25 9.96 13.38 -16.57
C VAL A 25 10.81 13.06 -17.80
N GLU A 26 11.11 14.04 -18.64
CA GLU A 26 11.99 13.86 -19.79
C GLU A 26 13.36 13.28 -19.39
N GLN A 27 14.04 13.92 -18.43
CA GLN A 27 15.37 13.50 -17.99
C GLN A 27 15.36 12.09 -17.41
N SER A 28 14.33 11.73 -16.64
CA SER A 28 14.21 10.38 -16.07
C SER A 28 14.01 9.33 -17.17
N PHE A 29 13.14 9.59 -18.14
CA PHE A 29 12.85 8.65 -19.22
C PHE A 29 14.05 8.48 -20.15
N GLN A 30 14.77 9.56 -20.47
CA GLN A 30 16.01 9.50 -21.24
C GLN A 30 17.09 8.68 -20.53
N ARG A 31 17.29 8.87 -19.22
CA ARG A 31 18.26 8.10 -18.42
C ARG A 31 17.97 6.60 -18.41
N LEU A 32 16.70 6.23 -18.52
CA LEU A 32 16.25 4.83 -18.58
C LEU A 32 16.11 4.30 -20.01
N ASN A 33 16.49 5.08 -21.02
CA ASN A 33 16.34 4.74 -22.44
C ASN A 33 14.89 4.42 -22.86
N LEU A 34 13.91 5.06 -22.23
CA LEU A 34 12.46 4.88 -22.49
C LEU A 34 11.96 5.86 -23.56
N THR A 35 12.59 5.83 -24.74
CA THR A 35 12.35 6.80 -25.82
C THR A 35 10.93 6.72 -26.39
N GLU A 36 10.39 5.51 -26.59
CA GLU A 36 9.03 5.30 -27.10
C GLU A 36 7.97 5.79 -26.10
N SER A 37 8.12 5.46 -24.82
CA SER A 37 7.21 5.92 -23.76
C SER A 37 7.25 7.44 -23.63
N LEU A 38 8.43 8.06 -23.72
CA LEU A 38 8.57 9.50 -23.71
C LEU A 38 7.89 10.16 -24.93
N ALA A 39 8.01 9.56 -26.12
CA ALA A 39 7.28 10.03 -27.31
C ALA A 39 5.76 9.94 -27.11
N GLY A 40 5.27 8.87 -26.48
CA GLY A 40 3.87 8.72 -26.08
C GLY A 40 3.40 9.82 -25.11
N ILE A 41 4.20 10.15 -24.10
CA ILE A 41 3.90 11.24 -23.16
C ILE A 41 3.90 12.59 -23.89
N ARG A 42 4.87 12.87 -24.76
CA ARG A 42 4.89 14.13 -25.54
C ARG A 42 3.64 14.27 -26.42
N ALA A 43 3.19 13.19 -27.05
CA ALA A 43 2.04 13.22 -27.94
C ALA A 43 0.71 13.41 -27.20
N ASN A 44 0.56 12.81 -26.01
CA ASN A 44 -0.73 12.75 -25.30
C ASN A 44 -0.80 13.71 -24.09
N ASN A 45 0.31 13.98 -23.44
CA ASN A 45 0.42 14.76 -22.20
C ASN A 45 1.65 15.68 -22.21
N PRO A 46 1.82 16.57 -23.22
CA PRO A 46 3.03 17.39 -23.37
C PRO A 46 3.34 18.26 -22.15
N ALA A 47 2.33 18.72 -21.42
CA ALA A 47 2.50 19.56 -20.24
C ALA A 47 3.21 18.88 -19.06
N VAL A 48 3.37 17.55 -19.08
CA VAL A 48 4.02 16.77 -18.00
C VAL A 48 5.52 16.60 -18.24
N VAL A 49 5.98 16.73 -19.48
CA VAL A 49 7.34 16.37 -19.93
C VAL A 49 8.43 17.12 -19.16
N ASP A 50 8.20 18.41 -18.92
CA ASP A 50 9.17 19.30 -18.28
C ASP A 50 8.97 19.40 -16.75
N LEU A 51 7.91 18.78 -16.21
CA LEU A 51 7.68 18.76 -14.77
C LEU A 51 8.73 17.92 -14.06
N LYS A 52 9.08 18.32 -12.84
CA LYS A 52 9.81 17.44 -11.92
C LYS A 52 8.97 16.19 -11.64
N LEU A 53 9.64 15.07 -11.39
CA LEU A 53 8.95 13.79 -11.14
C LEU A 53 7.87 13.90 -10.05
N ILE A 54 8.15 14.63 -8.97
CA ILE A 54 7.18 14.83 -7.89
C ILE A 54 5.99 15.70 -8.31
N ASP A 55 6.19 16.68 -9.19
CA ASP A 55 5.11 17.53 -9.68
C ASP A 55 4.27 16.81 -10.74
N ALA A 56 4.87 15.95 -11.54
CA ALA A 56 4.14 15.01 -12.39
C ALA A 56 3.28 14.05 -11.54
N PHE A 57 3.80 13.53 -10.43
CA PHE A 57 3.05 12.70 -9.50
C PHE A 57 1.85 13.46 -8.89
N LYS A 58 2.04 14.71 -8.43
CA LYS A 58 0.95 15.58 -7.96
C LYS A 58 -0.10 15.84 -9.04
N ALA A 59 0.32 16.03 -10.29
CA ALA A 59 -0.59 16.26 -11.40
C ALA A 59 -1.48 15.03 -11.66
N VAL A 60 -0.89 13.82 -11.61
CA VAL A 60 -1.65 12.55 -11.69
C VAL A 60 -2.65 12.43 -10.53
N VAL A 61 -2.22 12.66 -9.29
CA VAL A 61 -3.12 12.62 -8.11
C VAL A 61 -4.27 13.60 -8.28
N SER A 62 -3.99 14.84 -8.70
CA SER A 62 -5.01 15.87 -8.92
C SER A 62 -6.02 15.44 -10.00
N SER A 63 -5.54 14.88 -11.11
CA SER A 63 -6.39 14.39 -12.19
C SER A 63 -7.29 13.24 -11.73
N LEU A 64 -6.79 12.31 -10.91
CA LEU A 64 -7.62 11.25 -10.30
C LEU A 64 -8.73 11.86 -9.44
N GLY A 65 -8.39 12.84 -8.59
CA GLY A 65 -9.34 13.56 -7.75
C GLY A 65 -10.44 14.29 -8.54
N GLU A 66 -10.07 15.01 -9.60
CA GLU A 66 -11.01 15.69 -10.49
C GLU A 66 -12.00 14.73 -11.17
N ASN A 67 -11.61 13.46 -11.33
CA ASN A 67 -12.43 12.40 -11.89
C ASN A 67 -13.12 11.54 -10.82
N ASN A 68 -13.18 12.00 -9.57
CA ASN A 68 -13.79 11.31 -8.44
C ASN A 68 -13.18 9.94 -8.12
N VAL A 69 -11.88 9.78 -8.38
CA VAL A 69 -11.11 8.58 -8.05
C VAL A 69 -10.27 8.85 -6.80
N MET A 70 -10.49 8.04 -5.77
CA MET A 70 -9.71 8.08 -4.53
C MET A 70 -8.28 7.57 -4.78
N VAL A 71 -7.34 8.01 -3.95
CA VAL A 71 -5.93 7.65 -4.06
C VAL A 71 -5.42 7.11 -2.74
N ILE A 72 -4.78 5.93 -2.80
CA ILE A 72 -3.94 5.40 -1.74
C ILE A 72 -2.49 5.59 -2.19
N LEU A 73 -1.70 6.35 -1.43
CA LEU A 73 -0.28 6.53 -1.70
C LEU A 73 0.49 5.32 -1.19
N ASP A 74 1.18 4.60 -2.07
CA ASP A 74 1.88 3.36 -1.71
C ASP A 74 3.40 3.51 -1.79
N ASN A 75 4.08 3.47 -0.64
CA ASN A 75 5.55 3.45 -0.63
C ASN A 75 6.06 2.08 -1.11
N HIS A 76 6.38 1.99 -2.40
CA HIS A 76 6.57 0.69 -3.02
C HIS A 76 7.99 0.13 -2.84
N VAL A 77 8.99 1.00 -3.02
CA VAL A 77 10.42 0.69 -2.88
C VAL A 77 11.16 1.93 -2.42
N SER A 78 12.44 1.82 -2.07
CA SER A 78 13.24 3.01 -1.76
C SER A 78 13.92 3.57 -3.00
N LYS A 79 14.74 2.74 -3.67
CA LYS A 79 15.40 3.09 -4.92
C LYS A 79 14.46 2.76 -6.10
N PRO A 80 14.13 3.71 -6.99
CA PRO A 80 13.27 3.44 -8.13
C PRO A 80 13.83 2.29 -8.99
N GLY A 81 12.98 1.32 -9.33
CA GLY A 81 13.36 0.13 -10.09
C GLY A 81 12.27 -0.93 -10.08
N TRP A 82 12.56 -2.08 -10.69
CA TRP A 82 11.70 -3.25 -10.64
C TRP A 82 11.79 -3.93 -9.27
N CYS A 83 10.66 -4.45 -8.80
CA CYS A 83 10.52 -5.29 -7.62
C CYS A 83 9.62 -6.49 -8.01
N CYS A 84 9.48 -7.54 -7.22
CA CYS A 84 9.84 -7.66 -5.81
C CYS A 84 10.57 -8.97 -5.58
N ASP A 85 11.91 -8.93 -5.53
CA ASP A 85 12.75 -10.10 -5.30
C ASP A 85 13.33 -10.08 -3.87
N ASN A 86 13.79 -11.23 -3.37
CA ASN A 86 14.45 -11.32 -2.07
C ASN A 86 15.80 -10.59 -2.01
N SER A 87 16.40 -10.26 -3.16
CA SER A 87 17.74 -9.67 -3.27
C SER A 87 17.77 -8.25 -3.86
N ASP A 88 16.61 -7.62 -4.08
CA ASP A 88 16.53 -6.28 -4.68
C ASP A 88 16.95 -5.13 -3.74
N GLY A 89 17.29 -5.44 -2.48
CA GLY A 89 17.77 -4.49 -1.48
C GLY A 89 16.68 -3.60 -0.87
N ASN A 90 15.41 -3.89 -1.11
CA ASN A 90 14.26 -3.11 -0.61
C ASN A 90 13.33 -3.91 0.33
N GLY A 91 13.62 -5.20 0.57
CA GLY A 91 12.68 -6.15 1.18
C GLY A 91 12.38 -5.91 2.65
N PHE A 92 13.37 -5.56 3.47
CA PHE A 92 13.17 -5.31 4.90
C PHE A 92 14.05 -4.18 5.45
N PHE A 93 13.67 -3.67 6.62
CA PHE A 93 14.41 -2.62 7.31
C PHE A 93 15.89 -2.98 7.48
N GLY A 94 16.78 -2.07 7.10
CA GLY A 94 18.23 -2.27 7.13
C GLY A 94 18.81 -2.94 5.88
N ASP A 95 17.99 -3.30 4.88
CA ASP A 95 18.50 -3.70 3.56
C ASP A 95 19.19 -2.54 2.85
N GLY A 96 19.95 -2.87 1.80
CA GLY A 96 20.89 -1.95 1.15
C GLY A 96 20.29 -0.62 0.67
N TYR A 97 18.99 -0.56 0.38
CA TYR A 97 18.28 0.66 0.03
C TYR A 97 17.20 1.05 1.03
N PHE A 98 16.95 0.25 2.07
CA PHE A 98 15.85 0.44 3.01
C PHE A 98 16.35 0.84 4.40
N GLU A 99 16.88 2.06 4.48
CA GLU A 99 17.24 2.69 5.75
C GLU A 99 15.99 3.28 6.44
N PRO A 100 15.68 2.91 7.70
CA PRO A 100 14.46 3.34 8.38
C PRO A 100 14.28 4.85 8.58
N ASP A 101 15.34 5.61 8.88
CA ASP A 101 15.24 7.06 9.10
C ASP A 101 14.90 7.80 7.79
N VAL A 102 15.54 7.42 6.68
CA VAL A 102 15.26 7.93 5.33
C VAL A 102 13.85 7.55 4.90
N TRP A 103 13.38 6.34 5.24
CA TRP A 103 12.01 5.93 4.97
C TRP A 103 10.99 6.75 5.76
N VAL A 104 11.19 6.95 7.07
CA VAL A 104 10.31 7.80 7.89
C VAL A 104 10.30 9.26 7.39
N ASP A 105 11.44 9.81 6.97
CA ASP A 105 11.50 11.13 6.33
C ASP A 105 10.67 11.18 5.05
N GLY A 106 10.80 10.16 4.19
CA GLY A 106 10.03 10.04 2.96
C GLY A 106 8.52 9.95 3.21
N LEU A 107 8.11 9.13 4.18
CA LEU A 107 6.71 9.01 4.60
C LEU A 107 6.17 10.35 5.09
N THR A 108 6.91 11.04 5.97
CA THR A 108 6.53 12.34 6.53
C THR A 108 6.35 13.38 5.44
N LYS A 109 7.28 13.45 4.48
CA LYS A 109 7.22 14.38 3.35
C LYS A 109 6.01 14.13 2.46
N MET A 110 5.74 12.88 2.10
CA MET A 110 4.56 12.54 1.27
C MET A 110 3.25 12.80 2.02
N ALA A 111 3.16 12.40 3.28
CA ALA A 111 2.00 12.67 4.12
C ALA A 111 1.72 14.18 4.22
N THR A 112 2.76 14.99 4.49
CA THR A 112 2.67 16.46 4.57
C THR A 112 2.23 17.07 3.23
N MET A 113 2.83 16.62 2.13
CA MET A 113 2.54 17.14 0.79
C MET A 113 1.07 16.92 0.39
N PHE A 114 0.50 15.77 0.75
CA PHE A 114 -0.91 15.46 0.50
C PHE A 114 -1.84 15.75 1.68
N ALA A 115 -1.28 16.31 2.77
CA ALA A 115 -1.85 17.26 3.73
C ALA A 115 -3.27 17.71 3.40
N GLY A 116 -3.34 18.56 2.38
CA GLY A 116 -4.51 19.32 1.92
C GLY A 116 -5.50 18.54 1.05
N VAL A 117 -5.13 17.37 0.55
CA VAL A 117 -5.74 16.79 -0.66
C VAL A 117 -6.85 15.79 -0.29
N PRO A 118 -8.14 16.12 -0.54
CA PRO A 118 -9.25 15.34 0.02
C PRO A 118 -9.45 13.96 -0.61
N HIS A 119 -9.01 13.75 -1.85
CA HIS A 119 -9.10 12.46 -2.54
C HIS A 119 -7.93 11.53 -2.23
N VAL A 120 -6.90 11.99 -1.54
CA VAL A 120 -5.91 11.08 -0.92
C VAL A 120 -6.52 10.56 0.37
N VAL A 121 -6.89 9.28 0.36
CA VAL A 121 -7.68 8.63 1.42
C VAL A 121 -6.87 7.70 2.29
N GLY A 122 -5.73 7.21 1.80
CA GLY A 122 -4.87 6.30 2.53
C GLY A 122 -3.42 6.46 2.13
N MET A 123 -2.54 5.95 2.97
CA MET A 123 -1.12 5.85 2.71
C MET A 123 -0.63 4.48 3.20
N SER A 124 -0.20 3.62 2.28
CA SER A 124 0.52 2.39 2.61
C SER A 124 1.97 2.72 2.93
N LEU A 125 2.38 2.21 4.09
CA LEU A 125 3.68 2.50 4.68
C LEU A 125 4.83 1.85 3.91
N ARG A 126 4.63 0.62 3.40
CA ARG A 126 5.67 -0.10 2.65
C ARG A 126 5.08 -1.31 1.93
N ASN A 127 5.34 -1.49 0.65
CA ASN A 127 4.89 -2.67 -0.09
C ASN A 127 5.69 -3.94 0.22
N GLU A 128 5.01 -5.06 0.52
CA GLU A 128 5.55 -6.43 0.52
C GLU A 128 6.82 -6.62 1.35
N LEU A 129 6.78 -6.38 2.67
CA LEU A 129 7.94 -6.65 3.53
C LEU A 129 8.32 -8.14 3.45
N ARG A 130 9.61 -8.43 3.22
CA ARG A 130 10.08 -9.75 2.78
C ARG A 130 11.57 -9.97 3.03
N GLY A 131 12.03 -11.17 2.73
CA GLY A 131 13.45 -11.52 2.73
C GLY A 131 13.96 -12.07 4.07
N PRO A 132 15.22 -12.52 4.12
CA PRO A 132 15.76 -13.32 5.22
C PRO A 132 15.97 -12.56 6.54
N ARG A 133 15.93 -11.22 6.54
CA ARG A 133 16.05 -10.38 7.75
C ARG A 133 14.73 -10.17 8.48
N GLN A 134 13.62 -10.48 7.82
CA GLN A 134 12.30 -10.14 8.32
C GLN A 134 12.04 -10.78 9.68
N ASN A 135 11.49 -10.00 10.60
CA ASN A 135 11.10 -10.46 11.92
C ASN A 135 10.01 -9.54 12.50
N SER A 136 9.15 -10.08 13.36
CA SER A 136 8.03 -9.33 13.91
C SER A 136 8.46 -8.19 14.85
N ASN A 137 9.59 -8.33 15.57
CA ASN A 137 10.05 -7.30 16.51
C ASN A 137 10.40 -5.99 15.79
N ASP A 138 11.19 -6.08 14.72
CA ASP A 138 11.53 -4.92 13.90
C ASP A 138 10.32 -4.42 13.11
N TRP A 139 9.44 -5.32 12.65
CA TRP A 139 8.17 -4.93 12.03
C TRP A 139 7.37 -4.03 12.99
N TYR A 140 7.14 -4.44 14.24
CA TYR A 140 6.41 -3.62 15.23
C TYR A 140 7.12 -2.29 15.49
N LYS A 141 8.43 -2.31 15.66
CA LYS A 141 9.23 -1.12 15.93
C LYS A 141 9.09 -0.09 14.82
N TYR A 142 9.32 -0.50 13.57
CA TYR A 142 9.40 0.43 12.45
C TYR A 142 8.04 0.75 11.83
N MET A 143 7.12 -0.21 11.72
CA MET A 143 5.78 0.04 11.18
C MET A 143 4.97 0.96 12.10
N GLN A 144 5.05 0.80 13.43
CA GLN A 144 4.45 1.76 14.34
C GLN A 144 5.10 3.14 14.23
N ARG A 145 6.43 3.23 14.13
CA ARG A 145 7.13 4.50 13.95
C ARG A 145 6.70 5.22 12.65
N GLY A 146 6.62 4.50 11.54
CA GLY A 146 6.13 5.05 10.27
C GLY A 146 4.67 5.48 10.35
N ALA A 147 3.82 4.69 11.02
CA ALA A 147 2.41 5.00 11.22
C ALA A 147 2.20 6.29 12.02
N GLU A 148 2.92 6.46 13.13
CA GLU A 148 2.90 7.69 13.93
C GLU A 148 3.36 8.90 13.13
N ALA A 149 4.43 8.77 12.34
CA ALA A 149 4.94 9.85 11.51
C ALA A 149 3.92 10.29 10.44
N VAL A 150 3.29 9.34 9.75
CA VAL A 150 2.24 9.63 8.75
C VAL A 150 1.03 10.29 9.42
N HIS A 151 0.54 9.75 10.53
CA HIS A 151 -0.65 10.31 11.20
C HIS A 151 -0.39 11.71 11.77
N ALA A 152 0.80 11.96 12.33
CA ALA A 152 1.20 13.28 12.81
C ALA A 152 1.22 14.32 11.68
N ALA A 153 1.73 13.94 10.50
CA ALA A 153 1.80 14.83 9.33
C ALA A 153 0.44 14.98 8.61
N ASN A 154 -0.38 13.93 8.61
CA ASN A 154 -1.67 13.89 7.94
C ASN A 154 -2.69 13.01 8.71
N PRO A 155 -3.40 13.57 9.69
CA PRO A 155 -4.37 12.80 10.48
C PRO A 155 -5.65 12.43 9.71
N ARG A 156 -5.78 12.86 8.45
CA ARG A 156 -6.97 12.64 7.64
C ARG A 156 -6.95 11.30 6.92
N VAL A 157 -5.78 10.80 6.54
CA VAL A 157 -5.62 9.54 5.78
C VAL A 157 -5.77 8.31 6.68
N LEU A 158 -6.17 7.19 6.07
CA LEU A 158 -5.91 5.87 6.64
C LEU A 158 -4.42 5.55 6.53
N VAL A 159 -3.86 4.96 7.57
CA VAL A 159 -2.49 4.46 7.60
C VAL A 159 -2.54 2.95 7.40
N ILE A 160 -1.98 2.48 6.30
CA ILE A 160 -2.08 1.08 5.88
C ILE A 160 -0.76 0.37 6.20
N LEU A 161 -0.83 -0.67 7.03
CA LEU A 161 0.31 -1.49 7.45
C LEU A 161 0.30 -2.80 6.68
N SER A 162 1.38 -3.04 5.96
CA SER A 162 1.62 -4.27 5.21
C SER A 162 2.13 -5.40 6.09
N GLY A 163 1.96 -6.64 5.63
CA GLY A 163 2.35 -7.84 6.34
C GLY A 163 3.81 -8.25 6.16
N LEU A 164 4.14 -9.42 6.66
CA LEU A 164 5.41 -10.11 6.40
C LEU A 164 5.25 -11.06 5.20
N SER A 165 6.36 -11.61 4.72
CA SER A 165 6.41 -12.61 3.66
C SER A 165 5.68 -12.17 2.39
N PHE A 166 6.05 -11.02 1.84
CA PHE A 166 5.40 -10.42 0.66
C PHE A 166 3.91 -10.09 0.92
N ASP A 167 3.62 -9.59 2.12
CA ASP A 167 2.26 -9.29 2.60
C ASP A 167 1.32 -10.51 2.63
N ASN A 168 1.86 -11.72 2.66
CA ASN A 168 1.07 -12.95 2.83
C ASN A 168 0.86 -13.31 4.31
N ASP A 169 1.58 -12.70 5.25
CA ASP A 169 1.54 -13.07 6.66
C ASP A 169 1.22 -11.90 7.60
N LEU A 170 0.09 -12.01 8.30
CA LEU A 170 -0.32 -11.16 9.41
C LEU A 170 -0.61 -11.98 10.69
N ALA A 171 -0.25 -13.26 10.72
CA ALA A 171 -0.58 -14.17 11.82
C ALA A 171 0.01 -13.70 13.16
N PHE A 172 1.16 -13.04 13.12
CA PHE A 172 1.84 -12.48 14.28
C PHE A 172 1.05 -11.36 15.00
N LEU A 173 -0.03 -10.83 14.40
CA LEU A 173 -0.95 -9.91 15.06
C LEU A 173 -1.81 -10.62 16.13
N ASN A 174 -1.98 -11.94 16.04
CA ASN A 174 -2.78 -12.71 17.01
C ASN A 174 -2.12 -12.69 18.40
N SER A 175 -0.78 -12.72 18.43
CA SER A 175 -0.01 -12.77 19.68
C SER A 175 0.28 -11.39 20.26
N ARG A 176 0.30 -10.34 19.42
CA ARG A 176 0.59 -8.98 19.82
C ARG A 176 -0.18 -8.01 18.93
N GLN A 177 -0.93 -7.09 19.51
CA GLN A 177 -1.59 -6.05 18.72
C GLN A 177 -0.65 -4.86 18.47
N VAL A 178 -0.92 -4.15 17.37
CA VAL A 178 -0.26 -2.88 17.07
C VAL A 178 -0.68 -1.83 18.11
N SER A 179 0.29 -1.11 18.67
CA SER A 179 0.07 -0.04 19.64
C SER A 179 0.35 1.31 18.98
N LEU A 180 -0.71 2.11 18.75
CA LEU A 180 -0.64 3.44 18.15
C LEU A 180 -1.34 4.47 19.05
N SER A 181 -0.90 5.72 18.98
CA SER A 181 -1.47 6.86 19.69
C SER A 181 -2.86 7.27 19.17
N PHE A 182 -3.24 6.74 18.00
CA PHE A 182 -4.48 7.05 17.31
C PHE A 182 -5.33 5.79 17.07
N ALA A 183 -6.64 5.98 16.96
CA ALA A 183 -7.61 4.90 16.72
C ALA A 183 -8.42 5.15 15.45
N ARG A 184 -8.99 4.08 14.86
CA ARG A 184 -9.89 4.13 13.69
C ARG A 184 -9.26 4.72 12.42
N LYS A 185 -7.92 4.69 12.33
CA LYS A 185 -7.17 5.12 11.14
C LYS A 185 -6.19 4.06 10.63
N ALA A 186 -5.92 3.02 11.41
CA ALA A 186 -5.08 1.91 10.96
C ALA A 186 -5.91 0.96 10.07
N ALA A 187 -5.30 0.50 9.00
CA ALA A 187 -5.78 -0.59 8.16
C ALA A 187 -4.60 -1.53 7.87
N PHE A 188 -4.89 -2.77 7.49
CA PHE A 188 -3.89 -3.76 7.13
C PHE A 188 -4.08 -4.16 5.67
N GLU A 189 -2.98 -4.41 4.95
CA GLU A 189 -3.01 -4.93 3.59
C GLU A 189 -2.35 -6.30 3.50
N VAL A 190 -2.88 -7.11 2.59
CA VAL A 190 -2.42 -8.45 2.26
C VAL A 190 -2.40 -8.59 0.75
N HIS A 191 -1.36 -9.23 0.22
CA HIS A 191 -1.21 -9.45 -1.21
C HIS A 191 -1.42 -10.93 -1.52
N TRP A 192 -2.40 -11.23 -2.37
CA TRP A 192 -2.79 -12.61 -2.66
C TRP A 192 -2.78 -12.86 -4.16
N TYR A 193 -1.88 -13.72 -4.59
CA TYR A 193 -1.76 -14.15 -5.97
C TYR A 193 -2.17 -15.62 -6.10
N SER A 194 -2.40 -16.08 -7.32
CA SER A 194 -2.71 -17.50 -7.59
C SER A 194 -1.63 -18.47 -7.10
N PHE A 195 -0.41 -17.96 -6.90
CA PHE A 195 0.74 -18.70 -6.37
C PHE A 195 1.02 -18.43 -4.88
N SER A 196 0.25 -17.55 -4.21
CA SER A 196 0.42 -17.28 -2.77
C SER A 196 0.02 -18.49 -1.92
N ASN A 197 -1.07 -19.18 -2.30
CA ASN A 197 -1.59 -20.35 -1.58
C ASN A 197 -1.78 -21.56 -2.49
N GLY A 198 -0.81 -22.50 -2.45
CA GLY A 198 -0.94 -23.83 -3.05
C GLY A 198 -1.50 -23.84 -4.48
N GLN A 199 -2.19 -24.92 -4.86
CA GLN A 199 -2.93 -25.01 -6.13
C GLN A 199 -4.43 -24.66 -5.96
N GLU A 200 -4.87 -24.30 -4.75
CA GLU A 200 -6.29 -24.12 -4.42
C GLU A 200 -6.92 -22.97 -5.22
N TRP A 201 -6.20 -21.86 -5.38
CA TRP A 201 -6.61 -20.72 -6.22
C TRP A 201 -6.49 -21.00 -7.73
N ALA A 202 -5.69 -22.00 -8.12
CA ALA A 202 -5.56 -22.44 -9.50
C ALA A 202 -6.60 -23.49 -9.90
N ALA A 203 -7.12 -24.25 -8.92
CA ALA A 203 -8.01 -25.39 -9.14
C ALA A 203 -9.47 -25.14 -8.71
N GLY A 204 -9.73 -24.15 -7.86
CA GLY A 204 -11.06 -23.84 -7.30
C GLY A 204 -11.66 -22.50 -7.77
N ASN A 205 -12.91 -22.24 -7.36
CA ASN A 205 -13.58 -20.95 -7.55
C ASN A 205 -13.01 -19.91 -6.57
N PRO A 206 -12.36 -18.81 -7.04
CA PRO A 206 -11.79 -17.80 -6.15
C PRO A 206 -12.79 -17.12 -5.21
N ASN A 207 -14.08 -17.15 -5.55
CA ASN A 207 -15.15 -16.60 -4.70
C ASN A 207 -15.52 -17.50 -3.51
N GLU A 208 -15.00 -18.73 -3.46
CA GLU A 208 -15.20 -19.70 -2.37
C GLU A 208 -13.96 -19.81 -1.48
N LEU A 209 -12.94 -18.97 -1.71
CA LEU A 209 -11.67 -19.00 -1.00
C LEU A 209 -11.56 -17.84 -0.02
N HIS A 210 -11.00 -18.12 1.16
CA HIS A 210 -10.83 -17.15 2.23
C HIS A 210 -9.40 -16.59 2.22
N VAL A 211 -9.25 -15.28 2.41
CA VAL A 211 -7.93 -14.70 2.73
C VAL A 211 -7.60 -15.08 4.16
N ALA A 212 -6.73 -16.06 4.31
CA ALA A 212 -6.45 -16.69 5.58
C ALA A 212 -4.99 -17.09 5.68
N VAL A 213 -4.37 -16.81 6.82
CA VAL A 213 -2.97 -17.11 7.10
C VAL A 213 -2.88 -18.33 8.00
N ASN A 214 -2.00 -19.27 7.67
CA ASN A 214 -1.83 -20.46 8.50
C ASN A 214 -1.05 -20.11 9.76
N ALA A 215 -1.59 -20.42 10.94
CA ALA A 215 -0.90 -20.18 12.21
C ALA A 215 0.41 -21.00 12.38
N SER A 216 0.68 -21.98 11.51
CA SER A 216 1.78 -22.94 11.66
C SER A 216 3.09 -22.58 10.93
N SER A 217 3.56 -21.33 11.06
CA SER A 217 4.90 -20.92 10.59
C SER A 217 5.84 -20.35 11.67
N SER A 218 5.46 -20.31 12.94
CA SER A 218 6.43 -20.06 14.02
C SER A 218 7.19 -21.34 14.32
N SER A 219 8.46 -21.37 13.91
CA SER A 219 9.50 -22.37 14.20
C SER A 219 9.49 -22.85 15.66
N SER A 220 8.69 -23.88 15.95
CA SER A 220 8.81 -24.69 17.16
C SER A 220 8.43 -26.13 16.84
N SER A 221 9.45 -26.98 16.93
CA SER A 221 9.36 -28.44 16.92
C SER A 221 8.46 -28.91 18.06
N GLY A 222 7.21 -29.24 17.75
CA GLY A 222 6.27 -29.83 18.70
C GLY A 222 5.14 -30.51 17.94
N SER A 223 5.10 -31.84 17.98
CA SER A 223 3.98 -32.64 17.47
C SER A 223 2.73 -32.34 18.31
N GLY A 224 1.91 -31.41 17.83
CA GLY A 224 0.61 -31.06 18.38
C GLY A 224 -0.32 -30.64 17.24
N SER A 225 -1.47 -31.29 17.13
CA SER A 225 -2.51 -30.99 16.15
C SER A 225 -3.13 -29.62 16.45
N GLY A 226 -2.53 -28.54 15.93
CA GLY A 226 -2.91 -27.16 16.30
C GLY A 226 -2.70 -26.11 15.20
N GLY A 227 -2.60 -26.50 13.93
CA GLY A 227 -2.55 -25.57 12.81
C GLY A 227 -3.96 -25.20 12.34
N GLY A 228 -4.46 -24.03 12.74
CA GLY A 228 -5.72 -23.47 12.25
C GLY A 228 -5.48 -22.30 11.29
N MET A 229 -6.40 -22.11 10.34
CA MET A 229 -6.42 -20.93 9.47
C MET A 229 -6.90 -19.71 10.28
N LEU A 230 -6.15 -18.61 10.21
CA LEU A 230 -6.49 -17.34 10.84
C LEU A 230 -6.97 -16.34 9.79
N CYS A 231 -8.10 -15.69 10.06
CA CYS A 231 -8.71 -14.64 9.25
C CYS A 231 -8.63 -13.30 10.00
N LEU A 232 -8.66 -12.20 9.26
CA LEU A 232 -8.80 -10.87 9.85
C LEU A 232 -10.21 -10.69 10.42
N ASP A 233 -10.32 -10.13 11.63
CA ASP A 233 -11.59 -9.89 12.32
C ASP A 233 -11.53 -8.52 13.04
N VAL A 234 -12.68 -8.00 13.44
CA VAL A 234 -12.77 -6.79 14.27
C VAL A 234 -12.67 -7.21 15.74
N GLY A 235 -11.73 -6.61 16.47
CA GLY A 235 -11.54 -6.85 17.90
C GLY A 235 -12.79 -6.54 18.73
N ALA A 236 -12.88 -7.10 19.93
CA ALA A 236 -14.03 -6.92 20.82
C ALA A 236 -14.33 -5.45 21.19
N ASP A 237 -13.36 -4.57 21.00
CA ASP A 237 -13.48 -3.11 21.19
C ASP A 237 -14.15 -2.39 20.00
N GLY A 238 -14.47 -3.12 18.92
CA GLY A 238 -15.04 -2.59 17.69
C GLY A 238 -14.11 -1.68 16.88
N GLN A 239 -12.82 -1.62 17.24
CA GLN A 239 -11.87 -0.63 16.74
C GLN A 239 -10.53 -1.21 16.31
N SER A 240 -10.12 -2.32 16.91
CA SER A 240 -8.90 -3.04 16.57
C SER A 240 -9.14 -4.03 15.44
N VAL A 241 -8.14 -4.27 14.60
CA VAL A 241 -8.14 -5.40 13.67
C VAL A 241 -7.30 -6.50 14.30
N VAL A 242 -7.87 -7.68 14.45
CA VAL A 242 -7.22 -8.85 15.06
C VAL A 242 -7.15 -9.99 14.04
N THR A 243 -6.26 -10.95 14.25
CA THR A 243 -6.35 -12.24 13.55
C THR A 243 -7.02 -13.25 14.49
N SER A 244 -8.05 -13.94 14.01
CA SER A 244 -8.80 -14.94 14.78
C SER A 244 -9.02 -16.19 13.93
N PRO A 245 -9.35 -17.36 14.53
CA PRO A 245 -9.69 -18.54 13.74
C PRO A 245 -10.78 -18.21 12.71
N CYS A 246 -10.56 -18.59 11.46
CA CYS A 246 -11.53 -18.39 10.40
C CYS A 246 -12.85 -19.10 10.74
N ARG A 247 -13.96 -18.38 10.62
CA ARG A 247 -15.33 -18.87 10.67
C ARG A 247 -15.66 -19.50 9.32
N CYS A 248 -16.70 -20.33 9.33
CA CYS A 248 -17.28 -20.92 8.13
C CYS A 248 -16.28 -21.76 7.30
N LEU A 249 -15.27 -22.36 7.95
CA LEU A 249 -14.35 -23.32 7.32
C LEU A 249 -15.01 -24.68 6.98
N SER A 250 -16.26 -24.88 7.39
CA SER A 250 -17.07 -26.06 7.07
C SER A 250 -18.25 -25.64 6.20
N ALA A 251 -18.78 -26.55 5.38
CA ALA A 251 -19.90 -26.32 4.44
C ALA A 251 -21.26 -26.10 5.14
N ASP A 252 -21.27 -25.44 6.30
CA ASP A 252 -22.46 -25.05 7.02
C ASP A 252 -23.05 -23.78 6.38
N ASN A 253 -24.16 -23.97 5.66
CA ASN A 253 -24.89 -22.89 4.98
C ASN A 253 -25.55 -21.89 5.94
N SER A 254 -25.51 -22.12 7.26
CA SER A 254 -26.01 -21.19 8.29
C SER A 254 -24.94 -20.25 8.84
N CYS A 255 -23.67 -20.46 8.49
CA CYS A 255 -22.56 -19.64 8.92
C CYS A 255 -22.49 -18.36 8.08
N ASP A 256 -22.43 -17.20 8.73
CA ASP A 256 -22.27 -15.89 8.08
C ASP A 256 -20.79 -15.45 8.09
N PRO A 257 -20.06 -15.64 6.98
CA PRO A 257 -18.68 -15.24 6.91
C PRO A 257 -18.49 -13.73 6.67
N GLU A 258 -19.53 -12.96 6.33
CA GLU A 258 -19.41 -11.51 6.12
C GLU A 258 -18.94 -10.80 7.40
N SER A 259 -19.17 -11.39 8.57
CA SER A 259 -18.63 -10.92 9.84
C SER A 259 -17.09 -10.95 9.93
N GLN A 260 -16.44 -11.79 9.13
CA GLN A 260 -14.97 -11.94 9.05
C GLN A 260 -14.39 -11.54 7.70
N TRP A 261 -15.20 -10.96 6.82
CA TRP A 261 -14.77 -10.45 5.52
C TRP A 261 -15.07 -8.98 5.38
N PHE A 262 -14.25 -8.33 4.56
CA PHE A 262 -14.27 -6.90 4.35
C PHE A 262 -15.69 -6.43 4.02
N LYS A 263 -16.29 -5.64 4.92
CA LYS A 263 -17.48 -4.88 4.58
C LYS A 263 -17.06 -3.79 3.60
N LEU A 264 -17.63 -3.82 2.39
CA LEU A 264 -17.55 -2.67 1.48
C LEU A 264 -18.25 -1.50 2.16
N VAL A 265 -17.45 -0.58 2.69
CA VAL A 265 -17.95 0.68 3.24
C VAL A 265 -18.02 1.70 2.12
N SER A 266 -19.18 2.32 1.94
CA SER A 266 -19.25 3.54 1.15
C SER A 266 -18.36 4.57 1.83
N SER A 267 -17.40 5.12 1.08
CA SER A 267 -16.55 6.19 1.59
C SER A 267 -17.44 7.30 2.15
N THR A 268 -17.28 7.62 3.43
CA THR A 268 -17.99 8.75 4.05
C THR A 268 -17.39 10.09 3.64
N ARG A 269 -16.29 10.07 2.87
CA ARG A 269 -15.67 11.28 2.33
C ARG A 269 -16.43 11.70 1.07
N SER A 270 -17.10 12.84 1.15
CA SER A 270 -17.52 13.57 -0.05
C SER A 270 -16.28 13.90 -0.88
N VAL A 271 -16.23 13.47 -2.14
CA VAL A 271 -15.22 13.97 -3.07
C VAL A 271 -15.59 15.43 -3.36
N ALA A 272 -14.87 16.37 -2.74
CA ALA A 272 -15.14 17.79 -2.93
C ALA A 272 -14.79 18.19 -4.37
N ALA A 273 -15.75 18.79 -5.08
CA ALA A 273 -15.61 19.28 -6.45
C ALA A 273 -14.76 20.58 -6.57
N ASN A 274 -14.13 21.05 -5.50
CA ASN A 274 -13.40 22.32 -5.52
C ASN A 274 -11.92 22.11 -5.82
N SER A 275 -11.58 22.51 -7.05
CA SER A 275 -10.30 22.45 -7.74
C SER A 275 -9.14 23.14 -6.99
N MET A 276 -8.02 22.42 -6.87
CA MET A 276 -6.68 22.92 -6.47
C MET A 276 -5.99 23.71 -7.60
N LEU A 277 -6.73 24.46 -8.42
CA LEU A 277 -6.15 25.21 -9.55
C LEU A 277 -5.36 26.46 -9.14
N ALA A 278 -5.21 26.75 -7.85
CA ALA A 278 -4.50 27.96 -7.42
C ALA A 278 -2.97 27.87 -7.52
N GLU A 279 -2.36 26.67 -7.63
CA GLU A 279 -0.89 26.54 -7.56
C GLU A 279 -0.23 25.76 -8.71
N LEU A 280 -0.98 25.16 -9.64
CA LEU A 280 -0.40 24.48 -10.81
C LEU A 280 -1.17 24.85 -12.10
N PRO A 281 -0.52 25.43 -13.12
CA PRO A 281 -1.18 25.86 -14.36
C PRO A 281 -1.48 24.69 -15.33
N VAL A 282 -1.61 23.45 -14.85
CA VAL A 282 -1.72 22.27 -15.71
C VAL A 282 -3.12 21.69 -15.65
N LYS A 283 -3.99 22.10 -16.59
CA LYS A 283 -5.19 21.34 -16.93
C LYS A 283 -4.75 20.09 -17.71
N LEU A 284 -4.62 18.96 -17.01
CA LEU A 284 -4.44 17.66 -17.67
C LEU A 284 -5.73 17.30 -18.42
N VAL A 285 -5.67 17.31 -19.75
CA VAL A 285 -6.77 16.86 -20.60
C VAL A 285 -6.97 15.36 -20.34
N SER A 286 -8.18 14.99 -19.90
CA SER A 286 -8.74 13.63 -19.79
C SER A 286 -7.77 12.51 -20.20
N SER A 287 -6.96 12.04 -19.26
CA SER A 287 -6.02 10.94 -19.47
C SER A 287 -6.78 9.65 -19.79
N LYS A 288 -6.67 9.15 -21.02
CA LYS A 288 -7.06 7.77 -21.34
C LYS A 288 -5.99 6.84 -20.79
N ILE A 289 -6.17 6.35 -19.57
CA ILE A 289 -5.40 5.21 -19.06
C ILE A 289 -5.79 4.01 -19.92
N ARG A 290 -4.98 3.71 -20.94
CA ARG A 290 -5.03 2.40 -21.60
C ARG A 290 -4.20 1.45 -20.75
N SER A 291 -4.83 0.44 -20.17
CA SER A 291 -4.11 -0.76 -19.75
C SER A 291 -3.43 -1.33 -20.98
N LEU A 292 -2.11 -1.56 -20.89
CA LEU A 292 -1.50 -2.66 -21.63
C LEU A 292 -1.81 -3.95 -20.87
#